data_AF-A0A967GQB8-F1
#
_entry.id   AF-A0A967GQB8-F1
#
_cell.length_a   1.000
_cell.length_b   1.000
_cell.length_c   1.000
_cell.angle_alpha   90.00
_cell.angle_beta   90.00
_cell.angle_gamma   90.00
#
_symmetry.space_group_name_H-M   'P 1'
#
loop_
_entity.id
_entity.type
_entity.pdbx_description
1 polymer ?
#
loop_
_entity_poly.entity_id
_entity_poly.type
_entity_poly.pdbx_seq_one_letter_code
_entity_poly.pdbx_strand_id
1 'polypeptide(L)' 'RFERDDLAVARQNDLWLVIHSESQVEALAGLPEGPALSVWLKIDTGMGRLGVAPARARRVIARLQACAAVAPRIVLM' A
#
# COMPACT_ATOMS: atom_id res chain seq x y z
N ARG A 1 -8.64 -3.88 -3.94
CA ARG A 1 -9.29 -2.54 -3.88
C ARG A 1 -9.77 -2.36 -2.45
N PHE A 2 -9.71 -1.15 -1.91
CA PHE A 2 -10.28 -0.85 -0.59
C PHE A 2 -11.76 -0.47 -0.73
N GLU A 3 -12.58 -0.91 0.22
CA GLU A 3 -13.94 -0.45 0.41
C GLU A 3 -13.98 0.90 1.14
N ARG A 4 -15.20 1.46 1.27
CA ARG A 4 -15.42 2.87 1.68
C ARG A 4 -14.77 3.23 3.03
N ASP A 5 -14.58 2.26 3.93
CA ASP A 5 -14.10 2.49 5.29
C ASP A 5 -12.85 1.69 5.68
N ASP A 6 -12.33 0.81 4.82
CA ASP A 6 -11.20 -0.09 5.14
C ASP A 6 -9.98 0.68 5.68
N LEU A 7 -9.65 1.81 5.04
CA LEU A 7 -8.49 2.61 5.39
C LEU A 7 -8.68 3.36 6.71
N ALA A 8 -9.91 3.78 7.01
CA ALA A 8 -10.23 4.41 8.29
C ALA A 8 -10.14 3.38 9.42
N VAL A 9 -10.70 2.18 9.21
CA VAL A 9 -10.61 1.06 10.16
C VAL A 9 -9.15 0.66 10.40
N ALA A 10 -8.35 0.58 9.32
CA ALA A 10 -6.93 0.27 9.43
C ALA A 10 -6.16 1.30 10.26
N ARG A 11 -6.44 2.59 10.06
CA ARG A 11 -5.84 3.68 10.86
C ARG A 11 -6.23 3.60 12.33
N GLN A 12 -7.51 3.40 12.60
CA GLN A 12 -8.05 3.36 13.97
C GLN A 12 -7.49 2.20 14.79
N ASN A 13 -7.16 1.08 14.13
CA ASN A 13 -6.72 -0.15 14.78
C ASN A 13 -5.22 -0.45 14.57
N ASP A 14 -4.44 0.51 14.04
CA ASP A 14 -3.02 0.35 13.71
C ASP A 14 -2.72 -0.92 12.88
N LEU A 15 -3.59 -1.21 11.91
CA LEU A 15 -3.45 -2.39 11.07
C LEU A 15 -2.42 -2.17 9.96
N TRP A 16 -1.66 -3.21 9.67
CA TRP A 16 -0.74 -3.22 8.54
C TRP A 16 -1.50 -3.60 7.27
N LEU A 17 -1.33 -2.80 6.22
CA LEU A 17 -1.99 -3.04 4.94
C LEU A 17 -1.10 -3.83 4.00
N VAL A 18 -1.68 -4.81 3.31
CA VAL A 18 -1.03 -5.49 2.19
C VAL A 18 -1.42 -4.78 0.89
N ILE A 19 -0.41 -4.23 0.22
CA ILE A 19 -0.52 -3.53 -1.06
C ILE A 19 -0.08 -4.49 -2.17
N HIS A 20 -0.94 -4.73 -3.13
CA HIS A 20 -0.71 -5.65 -4.24
C HIS A 20 -1.18 -5.08 -5.59
N SER A 21 -1.69 -3.84 -5.63
CA SER A 21 -2.10 -3.16 -6.87
C SER A 21 -1.84 -1.66 -6.82
N GLU A 22 -1.66 -1.04 -8.00
CA GLU A 22 -1.49 0.41 -8.12
C GLU A 22 -2.73 1.19 -7.65
N SER A 23 -3.93 0.63 -7.82
CA SER A 23 -5.18 1.25 -7.35
C SER A 23 -5.24 1.40 -5.82
N GLN A 24 -4.58 0.55 -5.05
CA GLN A 24 -4.46 0.72 -3.61
C GLN A 24 -3.52 1.87 -3.26
N VAL A 25 -2.47 2.09 -4.05
CA VAL A 25 -1.57 3.25 -3.90
C VAL A 25 -2.32 4.55 -4.17
N GLU A 26 -3.19 4.60 -5.19
CA GLU A 26 -4.03 5.78 -5.44
C GLU A 26 -4.98 6.06 -4.27
N ALA A 27 -5.60 5.02 -3.71
CA ALA A 27 -6.50 5.16 -2.57
C ALA A 27 -5.76 5.71 -1.34
N LEU A 28 -4.53 5.27 -1.09
CA LEU A 28 -3.68 5.81 -0.02
C LEU A 28 -3.29 7.27 -0.28
N ALA A 29 -2.98 7.62 -1.52
CA ALA A 29 -2.62 9.00 -1.89
C ALA A 29 -3.79 9.99 -1.75
N GLY A 30 -5.03 9.51 -1.82
CA GLY A 30 -6.24 10.31 -1.61
C GLY A 30 -6.69 10.40 -0.15
N LEU A 31 -6.00 9.77 0.80
CA LEU A 31 -6.39 9.84 2.20
C LEU A 31 -6.17 11.25 2.77
N PRO A 32 -7.08 11.73 3.64
CA PRO A 32 -6.84 12.95 4.39
C PRO A 32 -5.64 12.79 5.32
N GLU A 33 -5.10 13.93 5.78
CA GLU A 33 -4.05 13.97 6.79
C GLU A 33 -4.42 13.17 8.04
N GLY A 34 -3.43 12.54 8.66
CA GLY A 34 -3.60 11.68 9.81
C GLY A 34 -2.43 10.71 10.00
N PRO A 35 -2.53 9.76 10.93
CA PRO A 35 -1.48 8.79 11.20
C PRO A 35 -1.09 8.02 9.94
N ALA A 36 0.21 7.82 9.74
CA ALA A 36 0.73 7.04 8.64
C ALA A 36 0.44 5.54 8.86
N LEU A 37 0.09 4.83 7.79
CA LEU A 37 -0.20 3.40 7.81
C LEU A 37 1.05 2.60 7.49
N SER A 38 1.30 1.53 8.24
CA SER A 38 2.34 0.56 7.91
C SER A 38 1.89 -0.33 6.75
N VAL A 39 2.80 -0.58 5.79
CA VAL A 39 2.46 -1.33 4.57
C VAL A 39 3.46 -2.44 4.26
N TRP A 40 2.90 -3.56 3.79
CA TRP A 40 3.60 -4.62 3.09
C TRP A 40 3.32 -4.48 1.60
N LEU A 41 4.36 -4.35 0.77
CA LEU A 41 4.22 -4.43 -0.67
C LEU A 41 4.42 -5.88 -1.12
N LYS A 42 3.37 -6.48 -1.64
CA LYS A 42 3.40 -7.82 -2.22
C LYS A 42 3.87 -7.78 -3.66
N ILE A 43 4.96 -8.47 -3.96
CA ILE A 43 5.52 -8.61 -5.30
C ILE A 43 5.11 -9.97 -5.87
N ASP A 44 4.56 -10.00 -7.07
CA ASP A 44 4.25 -11.27 -7.74
C ASP A 44 5.51 -11.81 -8.44
N THR A 45 6.08 -12.88 -7.89
CA THR A 45 7.32 -13.49 -8.41
C THR A 45 7.09 -14.64 -9.38
N GLY A 46 5.85 -14.90 -9.81
CA GLY A 46 5.59 -15.86 -10.90
C GLY A 46 4.36 -16.75 -10.76
N MET A 47 3.43 -16.47 -9.84
CA MET A 47 2.18 -17.23 -9.73
C MET A 47 1.01 -16.56 -10.45
N GLY A 48 1.14 -15.29 -10.87
CA GLY A 48 0.13 -14.58 -11.66
C GLY A 48 -1.19 -14.33 -10.90
N ARG A 49 -1.16 -14.42 -9.56
CA ARG A 49 -2.38 -14.38 -8.73
C ARG A 49 -2.61 -13.00 -8.14
N LEU A 50 -1.72 -12.56 -7.26
CA LEU A 50 -1.86 -11.35 -6.45
C LEU A 50 -0.48 -10.80 -6.10
N GLY A 51 -0.19 -9.59 -6.58
CA GLY A 51 1.05 -8.87 -6.32
C GLY A 51 1.37 -7.89 -7.44
N VAL A 52 2.23 -6.93 -7.15
CA VAL A 52 2.78 -6.03 -8.16
C VAL A 52 3.84 -6.77 -8.96
N ALA A 53 3.79 -6.68 -10.28
CA ALA A 53 4.79 -7.29 -11.14
C ALA A 53 6.21 -6.76 -10.79
N PRO A 54 7.27 -7.58 -10.82
CA PRO A 54 8.61 -7.17 -10.38
C PRO A 54 9.13 -5.97 -11.17
N ALA A 55 8.81 -5.90 -12.47
CA ALA A 55 9.15 -4.77 -13.34
C ALA A 55 8.54 -3.42 -12.88
N ARG A 56 7.44 -3.45 -12.12
CA ARG A 56 6.75 -2.25 -11.60
C ARG A 56 7.06 -1.99 -10.13
N ALA A 57 7.67 -2.93 -9.41
CA ALA A 57 7.90 -2.84 -7.97
C ALA A 57 8.64 -1.56 -7.57
N ARG A 58 9.74 -1.21 -8.27
CA ARG A 58 10.50 0.03 -7.99
C ARG A 58 9.65 1.29 -8.08
N ARG A 59 8.81 1.40 -9.12
CA ARG A 59 7.90 2.54 -9.31
C ARG A 59 6.87 2.61 -8.18
N VAL A 60 6.29 1.47 -7.80
CA VAL A 60 5.30 1.41 -6.72
C VAL A 60 5.92 1.77 -5.36
N ILE A 61 7.13 1.28 -5.06
CA ILE A 61 7.87 1.63 -3.84
C ILE A 61 8.07 3.15 -3.76
N ALA A 62 8.57 3.78 -4.83
CA ALA A 62 8.80 5.23 -4.84
C ALA A 62 7.52 6.03 -4.59
N ARG A 63 6.38 5.59 -5.15
CA ARG A 63 5.08 6.23 -4.93
C ARG A 63 4.58 6.06 -3.50
N LEU A 64 4.77 4.89 -2.91
CA LEU A 64 4.42 4.63 -1.51
C LEU A 64 5.30 5.48 -0.57
N GLN A 65 6.60 5.59 -0.84
CA GLN A 65 7.52 6.42 -0.04
C GLN A 65 7.19 7.91 -0.11
N ALA A 66 6.63 8.38 -1.23
CA ALA A 66 6.20 9.76 -1.40
C ALA A 66 4.80 10.04 -0.82
N CYS A 67 4.07 9.02 -0.37
CA CYS A 67 2.71 9.16 0.13
C CYS A 67 2.73 9.47 1.64
N ALA A 68 2.22 10.65 2.03
CA ALA A 68 2.18 11.07 3.43
C ALA A 68 1.33 10.14 4.33
N ALA A 69 0.39 9.39 3.74
CA ALA A 69 -0.43 8.42 4.47
C ALA A 69 0.29 7.08 4.73
N VAL A 70 1.53 6.90 4.27
CA VAL A 70 2.29 5.65 4.37
C VAL A 70 3.53 5.85 5.23
N ALA A 71 3.79 4.91 6.14
CA ALA A 71 4.97 4.95 6.99
C ALA A 71 6.27 4.82 6.14
N PRO A 72 7.38 5.48 6.50
CA PRO A 72 8.60 5.50 5.69
C PRO A 72 9.19 4.10 5.40
N ARG A 73 8.99 3.16 6.32
CA ARG A 73 9.43 1.78 6.17
C ARG A 73 8.36 0.98 5.43
N ILE A 74 8.70 0.56 4.22
CA ILE A 74 7.93 -0.40 3.43
C ILE A 74 8.57 -1.77 3.58
N VAL A 75 7.78 -2.77 3.95
CA VAL A 75 8.23 -4.17 3.98
C VAL A 75 7.85 -4.84 2.67
N LEU A 76 8.74 -5.65 2.10
CA LEU A 76 8.48 -6.41 0.88
C LEU A 76 8.03 -7.83 1.23
N MET A 77 7.02 -8.34 0.54
CA MET A 77 6.47 -9.69 0.65
C MET A 77 6.46 -10.40 -0.70
#